data_AF-A0A8X6G8H0-F1
#
_entry.id   AF-A0A8X6G8H0-F1
#
_cell.length_a   1.000
_cell.length_b   1.000
_cell.length_c   1.000
_cell.angle_alpha   90.00
_cell.angle_beta   90.00
_cell.angle_gamma   90.00
#
_symmetry.space_group_name_H-M   'P 1'
#
loop_
_entity.id
_entity.type
_entity.pdbx_description
1 polymer ?
#
loop_
_entity_poly.entity_id
_entity_poly.type
_entity_poly.pdbx_seq_one_letter_code
_entity_poly.pdbx_strand_id
1 'polypeptide(L)'
;MDAELGITVNDCHVMSNRKTGLPMPLFLISLPKNDANRDVYNITELCYMKIIVEILNKRPGPAQCFQCQIFFHSSKYCTRNPKCVKCGKPHFTKDCKKTRDTEATCCHFQGNHPANYLGCPKNPLNKPPPPPKVNFWEERTRKRKEMMGAEKLKSQASSSTQVPAENNSSKPQPSKPQP
;
A
#
# COMPACT_ATOMS: atom_id res chain seq x y z
N MET A 1 -2.05 34.21 -37.41
CA MET A 1 -3.53 34.25 -37.40
C MET A 1 -3.99 33.11 -36.49
N ASP A 2 -4.14 33.36 -35.19
CA ASP A 2 -3.97 32.30 -34.17
C ASP A 2 -5.07 32.32 -33.09
N ALA A 3 -6.34 32.34 -33.51
CA ALA A 3 -7.49 32.52 -32.62
C ALA A 3 -8.62 31.50 -32.89
N GLU A 4 -8.31 30.20 -32.97
CA GLU A 4 -9.28 29.21 -33.47
C GLU A 4 -9.33 27.85 -32.73
N LEU A 5 -8.43 27.57 -31.77
CA LEU A 5 -8.48 26.31 -30.99
C LEU A 5 -9.42 26.35 -29.77
N GLY A 6 -9.84 27.53 -29.30
CA GLY A 6 -10.69 27.69 -28.10
C GLY A 6 -10.07 27.25 -26.76
N ILE A 7 -8.86 26.68 -26.78
CA ILE A 7 -8.16 26.16 -25.60
C ILE A 7 -7.77 27.31 -24.66
N THR A 8 -8.10 27.14 -23.40
CA THR A 8 -7.72 28.06 -22.31
C THR A 8 -6.54 27.48 -21.53
N VAL A 9 -5.54 28.32 -21.24
CA VAL A 9 -4.33 27.93 -20.50
C VAL A 9 -4.24 28.78 -19.23
N ASN A 10 -4.04 28.14 -18.07
CA ASN A 10 -3.82 28.87 -16.82
C ASN A 10 -2.36 29.27 -16.64
N ASP A 11 -1.42 28.40 -17.03
CA ASP A 11 0.01 28.52 -16.76
C ASP A 11 0.84 27.67 -17.75
N CYS A 12 2.06 28.10 -18.08
CA CYS A 12 3.01 27.37 -18.90
C CYS A 12 4.44 27.55 -18.35
N HIS A 13 5.04 26.44 -17.90
CA HIS A 13 6.37 26.41 -17.27
C HIS A 13 7.39 25.68 -18.16
N VAL A 14 8.52 26.33 -18.48
CA VAL A 14 9.67 25.66 -19.13
C VAL A 14 10.36 24.73 -18.14
N MET A 15 10.60 23.47 -18.52
CA MET A 15 11.25 22.49 -17.65
C MET A 15 12.77 22.59 -17.69
N SER A 16 13.42 22.76 -16.53
CA SER A 16 14.88 22.78 -16.40
C SER A 16 15.49 21.37 -16.27
N ASN A 17 16.64 21.12 -16.91
CA ASN A 17 17.43 19.91 -16.74
C ASN A 17 17.99 19.83 -15.32
N ARG A 18 17.57 18.81 -14.55
CA ARG A 18 17.94 18.63 -13.14
C ARG A 18 19.44 18.47 -12.86
N LYS A 19 20.27 18.17 -13.86
CA LYS A 19 21.74 18.08 -13.72
C LYS A 19 22.45 19.41 -14.00
N THR A 20 22.02 20.15 -15.02
CA THR A 20 22.75 21.33 -15.54
C THR A 20 22.06 22.66 -15.23
N GLY A 21 20.82 22.66 -14.76
CA GLY A 21 20.00 23.86 -14.54
C GLY A 21 19.43 24.49 -15.81
N LEU A 22 19.99 24.18 -16.98
CA LEU A 22 19.60 24.74 -18.27
C LEU A 22 18.16 24.36 -18.67
N PRO A 23 17.43 25.22 -19.42
CA PRO A 23 16.12 24.89 -19.94
C PRO A 23 16.18 23.70 -20.92
N MET A 24 15.08 22.95 -21.02
CA MET A 24 14.86 21.87 -21.98
C MET A 24 13.73 22.25 -22.93
N PRO A 25 13.64 21.65 -24.14
CA PRO A 25 12.49 21.77 -25.04
C PRO A 25 11.29 20.95 -24.53
N LEU A 26 10.94 21.11 -23.25
CA LEU A 26 9.84 20.44 -22.56
C LEU A 26 9.08 21.49 -21.73
N PHE A 27 7.76 21.50 -21.86
CA PHE A 27 6.88 22.50 -21.27
C PHE A 27 5.82 21.81 -20.41
N LEU A 28 5.62 22.30 -19.19
CA LEU A 28 4.54 21.88 -18.31
C LEU A 28 3.41 22.89 -18.41
N ILE A 29 2.32 22.50 -19.07
CA ILE A 29 1.14 23.33 -19.29
C ILE A 29 0.07 22.97 -18.26
N SER A 30 -0.51 23.97 -17.59
CA SER A 30 -1.66 23.80 -16.70
C SER A 30 -2.92 24.28 -17.38
N LEU A 31 -3.86 23.35 -17.63
CA LEU A 31 -5.14 23.63 -18.26
C LEU A 31 -6.27 23.60 -17.21
N PRO A 32 -7.25 24.52 -17.24
CA PRO A 32 -8.48 24.37 -16.49
C PRO A 32 -9.29 23.19 -17.03
N LYS A 33 -10.08 22.54 -16.17
CA LYS A 33 -10.89 21.37 -16.55
C LYS A 33 -12.13 21.83 -17.34
N ASN A 34 -11.99 21.92 -18.65
CA ASN A 34 -13.05 22.22 -19.61
C ASN A 34 -13.02 21.19 -20.75
N ASP A 35 -14.15 20.90 -21.38
CA ASP A 35 -14.22 19.84 -22.40
C ASP A 35 -13.43 20.18 -23.67
N ALA A 36 -13.43 21.45 -24.10
CA ALA A 36 -12.57 21.92 -25.21
C ALA A 36 -11.06 21.73 -24.94
N ASN A 37 -10.64 21.73 -23.67
CA ASN A 37 -9.24 21.49 -23.31
C ASN A 37 -8.87 19.99 -23.35
N ARG A 38 -9.82 19.09 -23.66
CA ARG A 38 -9.56 17.66 -23.89
C ARG A 38 -8.90 17.41 -25.24
N ASP A 39 -9.19 18.23 -26.25
CA ASP A 39 -8.68 18.03 -27.61
C ASP A 39 -7.21 18.45 -27.79
N VAL A 40 -6.59 19.01 -26.74
CA VAL A 40 -5.16 19.33 -26.68
C VAL A 40 -4.26 18.13 -27.01
N TYR A 41 -4.69 16.90 -26.68
CA TYR A 41 -3.93 15.67 -26.96
C TYR A 41 -3.94 15.29 -28.45
N ASN A 42 -4.82 15.88 -29.25
CA ASN A 42 -4.90 15.67 -30.71
C ASN A 42 -3.95 16.63 -31.47
N ILE A 43 -3.36 17.62 -30.80
CA ILE A 43 -2.48 18.61 -31.42
C ILE A 43 -1.09 18.01 -31.65
N THR A 44 -0.79 17.73 -32.92
CA THR A 44 0.52 17.22 -33.34
C THR A 44 1.52 18.32 -33.71
N GLU A 45 1.05 19.52 -34.02
CA GLU A 45 1.87 20.62 -34.56
C GLU A 45 1.36 21.95 -34.00
N LEU A 46 2.28 22.83 -33.58
CA LEU A 46 1.99 24.21 -33.16
C LEU A 46 2.95 25.17 -33.86
N CYS A 47 2.39 26.21 -34.48
CA CYS A 47 3.08 27.14 -35.37
C CYS A 47 3.83 26.39 -36.51
N TYR A 48 5.14 26.17 -36.34
CA TYR A 48 5.99 25.42 -37.28
C TYR A 48 6.79 24.31 -36.60
N MET A 49 6.41 23.91 -35.38
CA MET A 49 7.05 22.85 -34.63
C MET A 49 6.13 21.65 -34.46
N LYS A 50 6.64 20.46 -34.81
CA LYS A 50 6.00 19.19 -34.46
C LYS A 50 6.17 18.93 -32.96
N ILE A 51 5.07 18.67 -32.27
CA ILE A 51 5.01 18.46 -30.82
C ILE A 51 4.40 17.09 -30.48
N ILE A 52 4.56 16.68 -29.23
CA ILE A 52 3.85 15.54 -28.65
C ILE A 52 3.29 15.99 -27.31
N VAL A 53 1.97 15.89 -27.13
CA VAL A 53 1.28 16.30 -25.90
C VAL A 53 1.04 15.06 -25.04
N GLU A 54 1.84 14.89 -24.00
CA GLU A 54 1.70 13.78 -23.04
C GLU A 54 0.98 14.22 -21.74
N ILE A 55 0.24 13.30 -21.13
CA ILE A 55 -0.29 13.49 -19.78
C ILE A 55 0.88 13.48 -18.78
N LEU A 56 0.93 14.46 -17.88
CA LEU A 56 1.97 14.51 -16.83
C LEU A 56 1.95 13.22 -15.98
N ASN A 57 2.96 12.38 -16.20
CA ASN A 57 3.14 11.12 -15.50
C ASN A 57 3.39 11.35 -13.99
N LYS A 58 2.32 11.19 -13.20
CA LYS A 58 2.38 11.22 -11.73
C LYS A 58 3.32 10.12 -11.25
N ARG A 59 4.22 10.43 -10.31
CA ARG A 59 5.11 9.40 -9.74
C ARG A 59 4.26 8.30 -9.07
N PRO A 60 4.53 7.01 -9.35
CA PRO A 60 3.81 5.94 -8.72
C PRO A 60 4.16 5.87 -7.23
N GLY A 61 3.14 5.82 -6.38
CA GLY A 61 3.26 5.56 -4.95
C GLY A 61 3.38 6.79 -4.04
N PRO A 62 3.33 6.57 -2.71
CA PRO A 62 3.38 7.63 -1.73
C PRO A 62 4.78 8.24 -1.60
N ALA A 63 4.85 9.52 -1.26
CA ALA A 63 6.11 10.23 -1.06
C ALA A 63 7.00 9.53 0.00
N GLN A 64 8.23 9.19 -0.38
CA GLN A 64 9.25 8.65 0.52
C GLN A 64 10.13 9.78 1.07
N CYS A 65 10.33 9.80 2.38
CA CYS A 65 11.13 10.84 3.02
C CYS A 65 12.63 10.54 2.87
N PHE A 66 13.36 11.36 2.10
CA PHE A 66 14.82 11.23 1.89
C PHE A 66 15.69 11.26 3.15
N GLN A 67 15.15 11.69 4.29
CA GLN A 67 15.82 11.69 5.60
C GLN A 67 15.68 10.34 6.30
N CYS A 68 14.48 9.96 6.75
CA CYS A 68 14.28 8.72 7.51
C CYS A 68 13.86 7.49 6.67
N GLN A 69 13.75 7.65 5.34
CA GLN A 69 13.29 6.67 4.33
C GLN A 69 11.85 6.15 4.50
N ILE A 70 11.09 6.58 5.51
CA ILE A 70 9.69 6.15 5.70
C ILE A 70 8.78 6.88 4.70
N PHE A 71 7.75 6.17 4.21
CA PHE A 71 6.76 6.66 3.25
C PHE A 71 5.77 7.69 3.85
N PHE A 72 4.82 8.14 3.02
CA PHE A 72 3.70 9.04 3.35
C PHE A 72 4.05 10.43 3.88
N HIS A 73 5.30 10.90 3.77
CA HIS A 73 5.66 12.27 4.15
C HIS A 73 6.91 12.79 3.43
N SER A 74 7.05 14.12 3.38
CA SER A 74 8.22 14.83 2.85
C SER A 74 9.29 15.05 3.91
N SER A 75 10.53 15.27 3.48
CA SER A 75 11.65 15.58 4.38
C SER A 75 11.63 16.99 4.96
N LYS A 76 10.88 17.94 4.37
CA LYS A 76 10.83 19.34 4.81
C LYS A 76 10.52 19.52 6.30
N TYR A 77 9.72 18.63 6.88
CA TYR A 77 9.27 18.68 8.28
C TYR A 77 9.55 17.36 9.01
N CYS A 78 10.63 16.66 8.66
CA CYS A 78 10.97 15.37 9.26
C CYS A 78 11.89 15.56 10.49
N THR A 79 11.37 15.26 11.68
CA THR A 79 12.16 15.26 12.94
C THR A 79 12.80 13.92 13.27
N ARG A 80 12.56 12.88 12.46
CA ARG A 80 13.09 11.52 12.69
C ARG A 80 14.57 11.40 12.30
N ASN A 81 15.31 10.60 13.07
CA ASN A 81 16.71 10.27 12.81
C ASN A 81 16.96 9.86 11.34
N PRO A 82 18.03 10.34 10.69
CA PRO A 82 18.33 10.02 9.31
C PRO A 82 18.68 8.54 9.15
N LYS A 83 18.32 7.97 8.00
CA LYS A 83 18.67 6.62 7.56
C LYS A 83 19.16 6.70 6.12
N CYS A 84 20.30 6.09 5.82
CA CYS A 84 20.86 6.15 4.47
C CYS A 84 20.10 5.23 3.50
N VAL A 85 19.68 5.75 2.34
CA VAL A 85 18.97 4.97 1.30
C VAL A 85 19.81 3.81 0.73
N LYS A 86 21.15 3.93 0.78
CA LYS A 86 22.10 2.93 0.27
C LYS A 86 22.34 1.76 1.25
N CYS A 87 22.17 1.95 2.56
CA CYS A 87 22.62 0.95 3.54
C CYS A 87 21.87 0.89 4.88
N GLY A 88 20.80 1.67 5.07
CA GLY A 88 19.92 1.68 6.25
C GLY A 88 20.51 2.10 7.60
N LYS A 89 21.84 2.22 7.70
CA LYS A 89 22.58 2.78 8.85
C LYS A 89 22.18 4.25 9.13
N PRO A 90 22.30 4.73 10.38
CA PRO A 90 21.85 6.06 10.79
C PRO A 90 22.83 7.17 10.39
N HIS A 91 22.70 7.69 9.17
CA HIS A 91 23.38 8.88 8.64
C HIS A 91 22.64 9.38 7.39
N PHE A 92 22.93 10.58 6.89
CA PHE A 92 22.34 11.04 5.63
C PHE A 92 23.00 10.33 4.44
N THR A 93 22.26 10.17 3.34
CA THR A 93 22.80 9.53 2.12
C THR A 93 24.03 10.23 1.53
N LYS A 94 24.23 11.52 1.82
CA LYS A 94 25.43 12.29 1.43
C LYS A 94 26.71 11.74 2.08
N ASP A 95 26.64 11.41 3.36
CA ASP A 95 27.79 11.02 4.20
C ASP A 95 28.17 9.54 4.00
N CYS A 96 27.46 8.84 3.11
CA CYS A 96 27.55 7.40 2.97
C CYS A 96 28.71 6.98 2.06
N LYS A 97 29.77 6.44 2.70
CA LYS A 97 30.97 5.87 2.07
C LYS A 97 30.74 4.72 1.07
N LYS A 98 29.53 4.15 0.94
CA LYS A 98 29.22 3.16 -0.11
C LYS A 98 29.23 3.81 -1.49
N THR A 99 29.97 3.27 -2.45
CA THR A 99 29.89 3.68 -3.87
C THR A 99 28.57 3.19 -4.49
N ARG A 100 28.41 3.36 -5.81
CA ARG A 100 27.23 2.82 -6.53
C ARG A 100 27.30 1.29 -6.68
N ASP A 101 28.51 0.75 -6.62
CA ASP A 101 28.91 -0.57 -7.09
C ASP A 101 28.96 -1.58 -5.93
N THR A 102 29.08 -1.08 -4.70
CA THR A 102 28.87 -1.89 -3.48
C THR A 102 27.38 -2.19 -3.30
N GLU A 103 27.03 -3.44 -2.94
CA GLU A 103 25.65 -3.86 -2.69
C GLU A 103 24.88 -2.89 -1.77
N ALA A 104 23.67 -2.51 -2.16
CA ALA A 104 22.80 -1.68 -1.33
C ALA A 104 22.07 -2.53 -0.27
N THR A 105 21.68 -1.92 0.85
CA THR A 105 20.96 -2.62 1.94
C THR A 105 19.71 -1.83 2.32
N CYS A 106 18.54 -2.46 2.17
CA CYS A 106 17.24 -1.82 2.31
C CYS A 106 16.88 -1.59 3.78
N CYS A 107 16.65 -0.34 4.19
CA CYS A 107 16.33 -0.02 5.60
C CYS A 107 14.96 -0.51 6.09
N HIS A 108 14.15 -1.12 5.22
CA HIS A 108 12.81 -1.63 5.53
C HIS A 108 12.79 -3.16 5.58
N PHE A 109 13.34 -3.82 4.56
CA PHE A 109 13.30 -5.28 4.38
C PHE A 109 14.67 -5.95 4.59
N GLN A 110 15.73 -5.18 4.82
CA GLN A 110 17.13 -5.61 4.94
C GLN A 110 17.76 -6.32 3.72
N GLY A 111 16.97 -6.61 2.67
CA GLY A 111 17.45 -7.17 1.42
C GLY A 111 18.43 -6.27 0.64
N ASN A 112 19.09 -6.90 -0.33
CA ASN A 112 20.18 -6.36 -1.17
C ASN A 112 19.68 -5.40 -2.28
N HIS A 113 18.96 -4.35 -1.89
CA HIS A 113 18.49 -3.27 -2.76
C HIS A 113 18.42 -1.92 -1.99
N PRO A 114 18.48 -0.75 -2.66
CA PRO A 114 18.33 0.54 -1.97
C PRO A 114 16.90 0.74 -1.48
N ALA A 115 16.71 1.54 -0.44
CA ALA A 115 15.39 1.71 0.20
C ALA A 115 14.30 2.39 -0.68
N ASN A 116 14.70 3.00 -1.80
CA ASN A 116 13.82 3.58 -2.83
C ASN A 116 13.60 2.60 -4.02
N TYR A 117 13.89 1.31 -3.87
CA TYR A 117 13.59 0.31 -4.89
C TYR A 117 12.08 0.03 -4.96
N LEU A 118 11.48 0.29 -6.12
CA LEU A 118 10.04 0.11 -6.31
C LEU A 118 9.58 -1.33 -6.08
N GLY A 119 10.40 -2.34 -6.42
CA GLY A 119 10.10 -3.76 -6.16
C GLY A 119 10.30 -4.24 -4.72
N CYS A 120 10.54 -3.35 -3.74
CA CYS A 120 10.68 -3.76 -2.35
C CYS A 120 9.37 -4.34 -1.78
N PRO A 121 9.36 -5.50 -1.10
CA PRO A 121 8.13 -6.08 -0.52
C PRO A 121 7.43 -5.19 0.52
N LYS A 122 8.14 -4.22 1.12
CA LYS A 122 7.57 -3.24 2.07
C LYS A 122 7.23 -1.89 1.42
N ASN A 123 7.36 -1.75 0.10
CA ASN A 123 6.81 -0.60 -0.63
C ASN A 123 5.27 -0.64 -0.56
N PRO A 124 4.57 0.43 -0.14
CA PRO A 124 3.12 0.48 -0.13
C PRO A 124 2.42 0.16 -1.46
N LEU A 125 3.10 0.32 -2.61
CA LEU A 125 2.59 -0.11 -3.92
C LEU A 125 2.44 -1.63 -4.07
N ASN A 126 3.30 -2.41 -3.40
CA ASN A 126 3.40 -3.86 -3.58
C ASN A 126 2.59 -4.64 -2.53
N LYS A 127 1.73 -3.94 -1.78
CA LYS A 127 0.83 -4.59 -0.84
C LYS A 127 -0.21 -5.39 -1.63
N PRO A 128 -0.51 -6.64 -1.26
CA PRO A 128 -1.67 -7.32 -1.81
C PRO A 128 -2.94 -6.50 -1.51
N PRO A 129 -4.00 -6.61 -2.34
CA PRO A 129 -5.29 -6.01 -2.01
C PRO A 129 -5.74 -6.52 -0.63
N PRO A 130 -6.44 -5.69 0.17
CA PRO A 130 -7.00 -6.16 1.42
C PRO A 130 -7.94 -7.35 1.14
N PRO A 131 -7.99 -8.36 2.03
CA PRO A 131 -8.95 -9.45 1.87
C PRO A 131 -10.38 -8.88 1.80
N PRO A 132 -11.29 -9.53 1.05
CA PRO A 132 -12.67 -9.09 0.98
C PRO A 132 -13.26 -9.00 2.40
N LYS A 133 -14.02 -7.92 2.65
CA LYS A 133 -14.66 -7.67 3.95
C LYS A 133 -15.80 -8.68 4.16
N VAL A 134 -15.47 -9.88 4.63
CA VAL A 134 -16.46 -10.87 5.09
C VAL A 134 -17.25 -10.28 6.26
N ASN A 135 -18.58 -10.40 6.24
CA ASN A 135 -19.35 -9.91 7.37
C ASN A 135 -19.15 -10.84 8.56
N PHE A 136 -18.90 -10.27 9.74
CA PHE A 136 -18.68 -11.05 10.97
C PHE A 136 -19.79 -12.08 11.24
N TRP A 137 -21.03 -11.72 10.91
CA TRP A 137 -22.20 -12.58 11.03
C TRP A 137 -22.20 -13.76 10.05
N GLU A 138 -21.75 -13.56 8.80
CA GLU A 138 -21.61 -14.62 7.80
C GLU A 138 -20.52 -15.61 8.21
N GLU A 139 -19.34 -15.13 8.61
CA GLU A 139 -18.24 -16.00 9.02
C GLU A 139 -18.55 -16.75 10.32
N ARG A 140 -19.23 -16.11 11.29
CA ARG A 140 -19.75 -16.77 12.49
C ARG A 140 -20.79 -17.85 12.14
N THR A 141 -21.62 -17.60 11.13
CA THR A 141 -22.62 -18.58 10.64
C THR A 141 -21.96 -19.74 9.89
N ARG A 142 -20.91 -19.47 9.10
CA ARG A 142 -20.09 -20.48 8.42
C ARG A 142 -19.46 -21.43 9.45
N LYS A 143 -18.74 -20.88 10.44
CA LYS A 143 -18.12 -21.63 11.54
C LYS A 143 -19.11 -22.47 12.35
N ARG A 144 -20.32 -21.94 12.61
CA ARG A 144 -21.39 -22.71 13.28
C ARG A 144 -21.85 -23.90 12.42
N LYS A 145 -22.03 -23.72 11.10
CA LYS A 145 -22.40 -24.82 10.18
C LYS A 145 -21.29 -25.87 10.07
N GLU A 146 -20.03 -25.43 10.01
CA GLU A 146 -18.84 -26.30 9.98
C GLU A 146 -18.77 -27.21 11.23
N MET A 147 -18.98 -26.66 12.43
CA MET A 147 -19.02 -27.43 13.69
C MET A 147 -20.14 -28.50 13.71
N MET A 148 -21.38 -28.09 13.42
CA MET A 148 -22.53 -29.00 13.40
C MET A 148 -22.39 -30.11 12.35
N GLY A 149 -21.73 -29.84 11.22
CA GLY A 149 -21.39 -30.84 10.21
C GLY A 149 -20.35 -31.86 10.69
N ALA A 150 -19.32 -31.41 11.43
CA ALA A 150 -18.31 -32.27 12.00
C ALA A 150 -18.85 -33.17 13.14
N GLU A 151 -19.80 -32.66 13.95
CA GLU A 151 -20.52 -33.49 14.93
C GLU A 151 -21.36 -34.57 14.26
N LYS A 152 -22.08 -34.24 13.18
CA LYS A 152 -22.88 -35.24 12.45
C LYS A 152 -22.02 -36.39 11.92
N LEU A 153 -20.83 -36.09 11.39
CA LEU A 153 -19.90 -37.12 10.91
C LEU A 153 -19.33 -37.99 12.03
N LYS A 154 -19.10 -37.44 13.23
CA LYS A 154 -18.72 -38.22 14.42
C LYS A 154 -19.85 -39.10 14.94
N SER A 155 -21.09 -38.60 14.95
CA SER A 155 -22.25 -39.30 15.51
C SER A 155 -22.61 -40.62 14.79
N GLN A 156 -22.19 -40.78 13.53
CA GLN A 156 -22.40 -42.01 12.76
C GLN A 156 -21.31 -43.08 12.98
N ALA A 157 -20.24 -42.77 13.71
CA ALA A 157 -19.13 -43.68 13.98
C ALA A 157 -19.20 -44.39 15.34
N SER A 158 -20.18 -44.04 16.19
CA SER A 158 -20.24 -44.45 17.60
C SER A 158 -21.58 -45.08 18.01
N SER A 159 -22.06 -46.05 17.22
CA SER A 159 -23.26 -46.85 17.54
C SER A 159 -22.93 -48.34 17.73
N SER A 160 -22.16 -48.65 18.78
CA SER A 160 -22.07 -50.00 19.35
C SER A 160 -21.76 -49.87 20.85
N THR A 161 -22.66 -50.40 21.69
CA THR A 161 -22.65 -50.19 23.15
C THR A 161 -22.73 -51.52 23.87
N GLN A 162 -21.84 -51.75 24.83
CA GLN A 162 -22.06 -52.68 25.95
C GLN A 162 -21.56 -52.06 27.26
N VAL A 163 -22.11 -52.53 28.39
CA VAL A 163 -22.08 -51.89 29.71
C VAL A 163 -21.66 -52.91 30.78
N PRO A 164 -20.83 -52.51 31.75
CA PRO A 164 -21.23 -52.47 33.17
C PRO A 164 -20.90 -51.07 33.78
N ALA A 165 -21.03 -50.74 35.09
CA ALA A 165 -21.23 -51.54 36.30
C ALA A 165 -21.99 -50.77 37.41
N GLU A 166 -22.14 -51.43 38.57
CA GLU A 166 -22.66 -50.98 39.87
C GLU A 166 -21.53 -50.38 40.76
N ASN A 167 -21.65 -49.94 42.03
CA ASN A 167 -22.69 -49.84 43.10
C ASN A 167 -22.17 -48.78 44.15
N ASN A 168 -22.81 -48.26 45.22
CA ASN A 168 -24.16 -48.41 45.82
C ASN A 168 -24.63 -47.07 46.48
N SER A 169 -24.49 -46.87 47.81
CA SER A 169 -25.15 -45.81 48.61
C SER A 169 -24.39 -45.38 49.89
N SER A 170 -24.71 -44.19 50.43
CA SER A 170 -25.13 -44.00 51.84
C SER A 170 -25.70 -42.60 52.11
N LYS A 171 -26.68 -42.49 53.03
CA LYS A 171 -27.38 -41.25 53.44
C LYS A 171 -27.69 -41.30 54.95
N PRO A 172 -27.75 -40.17 55.67
CA PRO A 172 -28.95 -39.93 56.50
C PRO A 172 -29.52 -38.49 56.45
N GLN A 173 -30.69 -38.35 57.07
CA GLN A 173 -31.52 -37.16 57.38
C GLN A 173 -32.34 -37.56 58.66
N PRO A 174 -33.26 -36.76 59.27
CA PRO A 174 -33.72 -35.39 58.98
C PRO A 174 -33.76 -34.48 60.24
N SER A 175 -34.41 -33.30 60.15
CA SER A 175 -35.17 -32.66 61.25
C SER A 175 -36.23 -31.68 60.70
N LYS A 176 -37.28 -31.45 61.48
CA LYS A 176 -38.43 -30.51 61.31
C LYS A 176 -38.71 -29.90 62.72
N PRO A 177 -39.66 -28.95 62.96
CA PRO A 177 -40.71 -28.41 62.09
C PRO A 177 -40.83 -26.86 62.06
N GLN A 178 -41.95 -26.42 61.48
CA GLN A 178 -42.61 -25.10 61.50
C GLN A 178 -42.87 -24.50 62.91
N PRO A 179 -43.19 -23.18 63.04
CA PRO A 179 -44.45 -22.59 62.55
C PRO A 179 -44.53 -22.22 61.06
#